data_AF-A0A0S8B7Q1-F1
#
_entry.id   AF-A0A0S8B7Q1-F1
#
_cell.length_a   1.000
_cell.length_b   1.000
_cell.length_c   1.000
_cell.angle_alpha   90.00
_cell.angle_beta   90.00
_cell.angle_gamma   90.00
#
_symmetry.space_group_name_H-M   'P 1'
#
loop_
_entity.id
_entity.type
_entity.pdbx_description
1 polymer ?
#
loop_
_entity_poly.entity_id
_entity_poly.type
_entity_poly.pdbx_seq_one_letter_code
_entity_poly.pdbx_strand_id
1 'polypeptide(L)'
;MKPLTFLAIVIGLIGVLCLFLGQWLSLDILTYAGFGLMGLVAIVIGLEALITRRLVQVSRYSRRANETYVGVAAIAQGVIFIIMGLFFIGIAFAAYMNSGRELFLHFIRHPGLALLVFGLFLLMMAISAIAGTVEDKEGGRFEVYLTLLTSRLLPGLILLALAAGAFGLGLLEITSPQAFDQMGGGFLEVLFGG
;
A
#
# COMPACT_ATOMS: atom_id res chain seq x y z
N MET A 1 15.82 -15.30 15.11
CA MET A 1 15.26 -14.27 14.21
C MET A 1 16.25 -14.05 13.08
N LYS A 2 15.79 -13.83 11.85
CA LYS A 2 16.70 -13.51 10.75
C LYS A 2 17.34 -12.14 11.00
N PRO A 3 18.61 -11.92 10.60
CA PRO A 3 19.31 -10.66 10.85
C PRO A 3 18.59 -9.45 10.22
N LEU A 4 17.95 -9.66 9.07
CA LEU A 4 17.18 -8.63 8.36
C LEU A 4 15.95 -8.15 9.17
N THR A 5 15.20 -9.07 9.77
CA THR A 5 14.02 -8.75 10.59
C THR A 5 14.43 -8.02 11.87
N PHE A 6 15.55 -8.43 12.48
CA PHE A 6 16.09 -7.74 13.65
C PHE A 6 16.49 -6.29 13.32
N LEU A 7 17.19 -6.09 12.20
CA LEU A 7 17.55 -4.76 11.70
C LEU A 7 16.30 -3.91 11.45
N ALA A 8 15.28 -4.46 10.80
CA ALA A 8 14.02 -3.75 10.54
C ALA A 8 13.33 -3.30 11.83
N ILE A 9 13.33 -4.13 12.88
CA ILE A 9 12.77 -3.77 14.19
C ILE A 9 13.56 -2.62 14.82
N VAL A 10 14.90 -2.70 14.81
CA VAL A 10 15.76 -1.65 15.38
C VAL A 10 15.56 -0.33 14.64
N ILE A 11 15.58 -0.34 13.30
CA ILE A 11 15.32 0.85 12.48
C ILE A 11 13.92 1.40 12.75
N GLY A 12 12.92 0.53 12.88
CA GLY A 12 11.54 0.93 13.18
C GLY A 12 11.40 1.61 14.54
N LEU A 13 12.07 1.07 15.57
CA LEU A 13 12.10 1.70 16.89
C LEU A 13 12.77 3.08 16.85
N ILE A 14 13.89 3.21 16.13
CA ILE A 14 14.54 4.51 15.93
C ILE A 14 13.61 5.47 15.19
N GLY A 15 12.94 5.00 14.13
CA GLY A 15 11.97 5.80 13.38
C GLY A 15 10.82 6.32 14.24
N VAL A 16 10.22 5.47 15.07
CA VAL A 16 9.19 5.85 16.03
C VAL A 16 9.71 6.87 17.04
N LEU A 17 10.90 6.66 17.60
CA LEU A 17 11.53 7.62 18.51
C LEU A 17 11.76 8.98 17.84
N CYS A 18 12.23 8.99 16.58
CA CYS A 18 12.39 10.22 15.81
C CYS A 18 11.07 10.96 15.61
N LEU A 19 9.97 10.26 15.32
CA LEU A 19 8.64 10.88 15.19
C LEU A 19 8.19 11.52 16.52
N PHE A 20 8.29 10.78 17.63
CA PHE A 20 7.90 11.29 18.94
C PHE A 20 8.77 12.48 19.40
N LEU A 21 10.08 12.37 19.25
CA LEU A 21 11.02 13.44 19.62
C LEU A 21 10.89 14.65 18.69
N GLY A 22 10.67 14.44 17.39
CA GLY A 22 10.43 15.52 16.43
C GLY A 22 9.20 16.34 16.79
N GLN A 23 8.09 15.67 17.15
CA GLN A 23 6.89 16.36 17.61
C GLN A 23 7.10 17.06 18.96
N TRP A 24 7.76 16.40 19.92
CA TRP A 24 7.96 16.96 21.26
C TRP A 24 8.92 18.16 21.28
N LEU A 25 9.98 18.12 20.47
CA LEU A 25 10.98 19.17 20.35
C LEU A 25 10.64 20.22 19.28
N SER A 26 9.54 20.04 18.53
CA SER A 26 9.17 20.88 17.37
C SER A 26 10.27 20.96 16.31
N LEU A 27 10.94 19.82 16.06
CA LEU A 27 12.00 19.69 15.06
C LEU A 27 11.51 18.86 13.88
N ASP A 28 11.00 19.54 12.84
CA ASP A 28 10.43 18.92 11.65
C ASP A 28 11.38 17.92 10.96
N ILE A 29 12.69 18.19 10.99
CA ILE A 29 13.73 17.31 10.43
C ILE A 29 13.68 15.90 11.04
N LEU A 30 13.43 15.78 12.35
CA LEU A 30 13.32 14.48 13.02
C LEU A 30 12.03 13.77 12.61
N THR A 31 10.95 14.52 12.42
CA THR A 31 9.67 13.97 11.94
C THR A 31 9.83 13.40 10.52
N TYR A 32 10.50 14.13 9.62
CA TYR A 32 10.77 13.66 8.25
C TYR A 32 11.69 12.43 8.23
N ALA A 33 12.75 12.46 9.04
CA ALA A 33 13.64 11.31 9.21
C ALA A 33 12.85 10.08 9.72
N GLY A 34 11.96 10.27 10.69
CA GLY A 34 11.09 9.22 11.22
C GLY A 34 10.22 8.58 10.14
N PHE A 35 9.52 9.38 9.32
CA PHE A 35 8.74 8.86 8.18
C PHE A 35 9.61 8.12 7.16
N GLY A 36 10.78 8.66 6.83
CA GLY A 36 11.74 8.00 5.94
C GLY A 36 12.20 6.63 6.47
N LEU A 37 12.52 6.54 7.76
CA LEU A 37 12.92 5.28 8.42
C LEU A 37 11.76 4.27 8.43
N MET A 38 10.53 4.70 8.72
CA MET A 38 9.36 3.82 8.64
C MET A 38 9.12 3.31 7.22
N GLY A 39 9.35 4.16 6.21
CA GLY A 39 9.30 3.75 4.81
C GLY A 39 10.37 2.70 4.45
N LEU A 40 11.60 2.87 4.93
CA LEU A 40 12.66 1.88 4.74
C LEU A 40 12.33 0.54 5.40
N VAL A 41 11.76 0.56 6.61
CA VAL A 41 11.32 -0.66 7.30
C VAL A 41 10.25 -1.39 6.49
N ALA A 42 9.27 -0.67 5.94
CA ALA A 42 8.25 -1.26 5.08
C ALA A 42 8.88 -1.91 3.83
N ILE A 43 9.83 -1.24 3.16
CA ILE A 43 10.55 -1.81 2.02
C ILE A 43 11.31 -3.09 2.42
N VAL A 44 12.03 -3.08 3.54
CA VAL A 44 12.78 -4.26 4.02
C VAL A 44 11.85 -5.44 4.30
N ILE A 45 10.72 -5.21 4.96
CA ILE A 45 9.71 -6.24 5.21
C ILE A 45 9.13 -6.76 3.88
N GLY A 46 8.84 -5.86 2.94
CA GLY A 46 8.32 -6.23 1.63
C GLY A 46 9.29 -7.07 0.80
N LEU A 47 10.58 -6.71 0.80
CA LEU A 47 11.65 -7.49 0.18
C LEU A 47 11.81 -8.86 0.83
N GLU A 48 11.74 -8.94 2.17
CA GLU A 48 11.78 -10.23 2.86
C GLU A 48 10.63 -11.13 2.42
N ALA A 49 9.43 -10.58 2.30
CA ALA A 49 8.24 -11.30 1.86
C ALA A 49 8.38 -11.81 0.41
N LEU A 50 8.95 -11.00 -0.50
CA LEU A 50 9.23 -11.39 -1.88
C LEU A 50 10.24 -12.54 -1.98
N ILE A 51 11.35 -12.45 -1.23
CA ILE A 51 12.43 -13.43 -1.26
C ILE A 51 11.98 -14.75 -0.63
N THR A 52 11.35 -14.67 0.54
CA THR A 52 11.01 -15.85 1.33
C THR A 52 9.69 -16.46 0.92
N ARG A 53 8.87 -15.74 0.13
CA ARG A 53 7.52 -16.12 -0.29
C ARG A 53 6.64 -16.55 0.88
N ARG A 54 6.88 -15.97 2.05
CA ARG A 54 6.18 -16.28 3.29
C ARG A 54 6.03 -15.01 4.12
N LEU A 55 4.80 -14.73 4.54
CA LEU A 55 4.51 -13.60 5.41
C LEU A 55 3.59 -14.07 6.53
N VAL A 56 4.03 -13.86 7.76
CA VAL A 56 3.32 -14.28 8.96
C VAL A 56 2.62 -13.05 9.53
N GLN A 57 1.29 -13.00 9.43
CA GLN A 57 0.46 -12.00 10.09
C GLN A 57 -0.19 -12.60 11.33
N VAL A 58 -0.40 -11.75 12.33
CA VAL A 58 -1.21 -12.13 13.48
C VAL A 58 -2.67 -12.21 13.01
N SER A 59 -3.33 -13.36 13.22
CA SER A 59 -4.72 -13.50 12.77
C SER A 59 -5.61 -12.46 13.44
N ARG A 60 -6.52 -11.87 12.66
CA ARG A 60 -7.52 -10.93 13.18
C ARG A 60 -8.57 -11.61 14.05
N TYR A 61 -8.81 -12.91 13.85
CA TYR A 61 -9.89 -13.65 14.50
C TYR A 61 -9.42 -14.51 15.68
N SER A 62 -8.12 -14.79 15.78
CA SER A 62 -7.57 -15.65 16.83
C SER A 62 -6.23 -15.12 17.31
N ARG A 63 -6.17 -14.67 18.58
CA ARG A 63 -4.93 -14.24 19.25
C ARG A 63 -3.84 -15.33 19.33
N ARG A 64 -4.18 -16.59 19.04
CA ARG A 64 -3.26 -17.74 19.09
C ARG A 64 -2.90 -18.30 17.71
N ALA A 65 -3.57 -17.89 16.64
CA ALA A 65 -3.28 -18.35 15.29
C ALA A 65 -2.56 -17.24 14.52
N ASN A 66 -1.45 -17.59 13.88
CA ASN A 66 -0.81 -16.71 12.92
C ASN A 66 -1.32 -17.10 11.53
N GLU A 67 -1.90 -16.13 10.80
CA GLU A 67 -2.20 -16.28 9.38
C GLU A 67 -0.88 -16.26 8.61
N THR A 68 -0.49 -17.40 8.06
CA THR A 68 0.73 -17.52 7.26
C THR A 68 0.34 -17.49 5.80
N TYR A 69 0.56 -16.35 5.14
CA TYR A 69 0.48 -16.25 3.70
C TYR A 69 1.71 -16.91 3.09
N VAL A 70 1.51 -17.73 2.07
CA VAL A 70 2.58 -18.40 1.33
C VAL A 70 2.50 -17.99 -0.15
N GLY A 71 3.56 -18.25 -0.91
CA GLY A 71 3.52 -18.16 -2.38
C GLY A 71 3.12 -16.77 -2.91
N VAL A 72 2.05 -16.73 -3.69
CA VAL A 72 1.61 -15.53 -4.44
C VAL A 72 1.01 -14.48 -3.51
N ALA A 73 0.29 -14.88 -2.45
CA ALA A 73 -0.29 -13.94 -1.51
C ALA A 73 0.79 -13.19 -0.73
N ALA A 74 1.85 -13.89 -0.34
CA ALA A 74 3.02 -13.29 0.32
C ALA A 74 3.77 -12.32 -0.59
N ILE A 75 3.92 -12.66 -1.88
CA ILE A 75 4.53 -11.78 -2.89
C ILE A 75 3.72 -10.51 -3.04
N ALA A 76 2.39 -10.62 -3.21
CA ALA A 76 1.50 -9.47 -3.37
C ALA A 76 1.52 -8.54 -2.15
N GLN A 77 1.50 -9.10 -0.93
CA GLN A 77 1.69 -8.31 0.30
C GLN A 77 3.06 -7.64 0.34
N GLY A 78 4.11 -8.34 -0.09
CA GLY A 78 5.45 -7.76 -0.19
C GLY A 78 5.52 -6.54 -1.08
N VAL A 79 4.88 -6.60 -2.26
CA VAL A 79 4.77 -5.46 -3.19
C VAL A 79 4.01 -4.30 -2.53
N ILE A 80 2.91 -4.57 -1.82
CA ILE A 80 2.15 -3.55 -1.09
C ILE A 80 3.03 -2.82 -0.08
N PHE A 81 3.82 -3.55 0.72
CA PHE A 81 4.74 -2.96 1.67
C PHE A 81 5.82 -2.09 1.01
N ILE A 82 6.34 -2.49 -0.15
CA ILE A 82 7.29 -1.68 -0.92
C ILE A 82 6.64 -0.40 -1.43
N ILE A 83 5.43 -0.48 -1.99
CA ILE A 83 4.67 0.70 -2.47
C ILE A 83 4.43 1.67 -1.31
N MET A 84 3.95 1.18 -0.17
CA MET A 84 3.74 2.03 1.02
C MET A 84 5.05 2.64 1.54
N GLY A 85 6.15 1.87 1.51
CA GLY A 85 7.44 2.36 1.95
C GLY A 85 8.00 3.47 1.06
N LEU A 86 7.90 3.30 -0.27
CA LEU A 86 8.23 4.35 -1.23
C LEU A 86 7.35 5.59 -1.06
N PHE A 87 6.06 5.39 -0.78
CA PHE A 87 5.14 6.49 -0.51
C PHE A 87 5.53 7.30 0.73
N PHE A 88 5.89 6.64 1.85
CA PHE A 88 6.35 7.34 3.05
C PHE A 88 7.67 8.08 2.83
N ILE A 89 8.62 7.48 2.11
CA ILE A 89 9.87 8.17 1.74
C ILE A 89 9.57 9.37 0.84
N GLY A 90 8.66 9.22 -0.12
CA GLY A 90 8.23 10.30 -1.00
C GLY A 90 7.61 11.47 -0.25
N ILE A 91 6.71 11.20 0.72
CA ILE A 91 6.13 12.24 1.59
C ILE A 91 7.21 12.92 2.43
N ALA A 92 8.09 12.14 3.08
CA ALA A 92 9.17 12.69 3.89
C ALA A 92 10.09 13.60 3.07
N PHE A 93 10.43 13.18 1.85
CA PHE A 93 11.25 13.96 0.93
C PHE A 93 10.54 15.23 0.45
N ALA A 94 9.26 15.13 0.06
CA ALA A 94 8.46 16.27 -0.37
C ALA A 94 8.27 17.32 0.74
N ALA A 95 8.08 16.86 1.98
CA ALA A 95 7.98 17.73 3.14
C ALA A 95 9.32 18.40 3.46
N TYR A 96 10.44 17.66 3.38
CA TYR A 96 11.79 18.21 3.56
C TYR A 96 12.13 19.29 2.52
N MET A 97 11.76 19.08 1.26
CA MET A 97 11.98 20.05 0.17
C MET A 97 10.95 21.20 0.16
N ASN A 98 9.96 21.17 1.06
CA ASN A 98 8.82 22.09 1.09
C ASN A 98 8.06 22.18 -0.27
N SER A 99 8.12 21.10 -1.06
CA SER A 99 7.51 21.01 -2.39
C SER A 99 6.20 20.22 -2.38
N GLY A 100 5.71 19.84 -1.18
CA GLY A 100 4.49 19.04 -1.03
C GLY A 100 3.26 19.63 -1.71
N ARG A 101 3.08 20.96 -1.65
CA ARG A 101 1.97 21.65 -2.33
C ARG A 101 2.07 21.53 -3.84
N GLU A 102 3.25 21.75 -4.42
CA GLU A 102 3.46 21.68 -5.87
C GLU A 102 3.30 20.25 -6.38
N LEU A 103 3.83 19.27 -5.66
CA LEU A 103 3.61 17.84 -5.94
C LEU A 103 2.13 17.48 -5.89
N PHE A 104 1.41 17.95 -4.87
CA PHE A 104 -0.03 17.69 -4.75
C PHE A 104 -0.82 18.29 -5.92
N LEU A 105 -0.53 19.55 -6.28
CA LEU A 105 -1.14 20.19 -7.45
C LEU A 105 -0.78 19.47 -8.75
N HIS A 106 0.45 18.96 -8.87
CA HIS A 106 0.85 18.15 -10.02
C HIS A 106 0.05 16.86 -10.11
N PHE A 107 -0.18 16.15 -8.99
CA PHE A 107 -1.01 14.96 -8.96
C PHE A 107 -2.49 15.24 -9.24
N ILE A 108 -3.00 16.41 -8.87
CA ILE A 108 -4.36 16.83 -9.22
C ILE A 108 -4.48 17.08 -10.73
N ARG A 109 -3.49 17.74 -11.33
CA ARG A 109 -3.48 18.05 -12.77
C ARG A 109 -3.23 16.83 -13.63
N HIS A 110 -2.35 15.93 -13.18
CA HIS A 110 -1.96 14.72 -13.89
C HIS A 110 -2.18 13.49 -12.99
N PRO A 111 -3.44 13.11 -12.74
CA PRO A 111 -3.75 12.03 -11.83
C PRO A 111 -3.39 10.66 -12.39
N GLY A 112 -3.04 10.53 -13.68
CA GLY A 112 -2.84 9.25 -14.34
C GLY A 112 -1.81 8.37 -13.65
N LEU A 113 -0.64 8.91 -13.29
CA LEU A 113 0.39 8.16 -12.58
C LEU A 113 -0.09 7.72 -11.19
N ALA A 114 -0.78 8.58 -10.44
CA ALA A 114 -1.34 8.24 -9.14
C ALA A 114 -2.41 7.14 -9.26
N LEU A 115 -3.28 7.21 -10.28
CA LEU A 115 -4.30 6.22 -10.57
C LEU A 115 -3.69 4.87 -10.95
N LEU A 116 -2.58 4.84 -11.70
CA LEU A 116 -1.85 3.61 -12.00
C LEU A 116 -1.25 2.97 -10.75
N VAL A 117 -0.59 3.76 -9.90
CA VAL A 117 0.01 3.25 -8.65
C VAL A 117 -1.08 2.76 -7.69
N PHE A 118 -2.18 3.51 -7.58
CA PHE A 118 -3.34 3.11 -6.78
C PHE A 118 -4.02 1.85 -7.34
N GLY A 119 -4.19 1.75 -8.66
CA GLY A 119 -4.68 0.56 -9.33
C GLY A 119 -3.80 -0.65 -9.08
N LEU A 120 -2.48 -0.50 -9.12
CA LEU A 120 -1.52 -1.56 -8.79
C LEU A 120 -1.67 -2.02 -7.34
N PHE A 121 -1.80 -1.06 -6.41
CA PHE A 121 -2.03 -1.35 -5.00
C PHE A 121 -3.33 -2.16 -4.79
N LEU A 122 -4.44 -1.72 -5.41
CA LEU A 122 -5.72 -2.44 -5.34
C LEU A 122 -5.64 -3.83 -5.97
N LEU A 123 -4.92 -3.97 -7.09
CA LEU A 123 -4.71 -5.26 -7.75
C LEU A 123 -3.96 -6.23 -6.83
N MET A 124 -2.88 -5.77 -6.19
CA MET A 124 -2.13 -6.61 -5.24
C MET A 124 -3.01 -7.00 -4.04
N MET A 125 -3.84 -6.09 -3.53
CA MET A 125 -4.79 -6.38 -2.46
C MET A 125 -5.83 -7.42 -2.87
N ALA A 126 -6.37 -7.31 -4.09
CA ALA A 126 -7.29 -8.29 -4.66
C ALA A 126 -6.62 -9.67 -4.79
N ILE A 127 -5.39 -9.71 -5.29
CA ILE A 127 -4.61 -10.96 -5.42
C ILE A 127 -4.35 -11.58 -4.04
N SER A 128 -3.95 -10.80 -3.04
CA SER A 128 -3.77 -11.32 -1.68
C SER A 128 -5.07 -11.90 -1.10
N ALA A 129 -6.19 -11.21 -1.30
CA ALA A 129 -7.49 -11.66 -0.81
C ALA A 129 -7.92 -12.99 -1.48
N ILE A 130 -7.80 -13.07 -2.80
CA ILE A 130 -8.19 -14.26 -3.59
C ILE A 130 -7.21 -15.40 -3.35
N ALA A 131 -5.90 -15.19 -3.47
CA ALA A 131 -4.90 -16.24 -3.24
C ALA A 131 -4.93 -16.76 -1.79
N GLY A 132 -5.13 -15.87 -0.81
CA GLY A 132 -5.31 -16.25 0.59
C GLY A 132 -6.54 -17.13 0.83
N THR A 133 -7.60 -17.03 0.01
CA THR A 133 -8.75 -17.97 0.09
C THR A 133 -8.41 -19.38 -0.35
N VAL A 134 -7.48 -19.54 -1.29
CA VAL A 134 -7.09 -20.85 -1.82
C VAL A 134 -6.19 -21.59 -0.82
N GLU A 135 -5.43 -20.84 -0.03
CA GLU A 135 -4.49 -21.35 0.97
C GLU A 135 -5.20 -21.76 2.29
N ASP A 136 -6.24 -21.04 2.72
CA ASP A 136 -7.05 -21.38 3.90
C ASP A 136 -8.11 -22.46 3.58
N LYS A 137 -7.71 -23.73 3.52
CA LYS A 137 -8.61 -24.89 3.37
C LYS A 137 -8.76 -25.72 4.65
N GLU A 138 -9.08 -25.08 5.77
CA GLU A 138 -9.42 -25.80 7.01
C GLU A 138 -10.83 -25.44 7.51
N GLY A 139 -11.77 -26.40 7.40
CA GLY A 139 -13.09 -26.36 8.06
C GLY A 139 -14.25 -27.00 7.27
N GLY A 140 -15.41 -27.15 7.92
CA GLY A 140 -16.59 -27.82 7.38
C GLY A 140 -17.16 -27.15 6.12
N ARG A 141 -17.46 -27.97 5.09
CA ARG A 141 -17.64 -27.53 3.70
C ARG A 141 -18.57 -26.31 3.53
N PHE A 142 -19.75 -26.26 4.15
CA PHE A 142 -20.75 -25.23 3.81
C PHE A 142 -20.51 -23.86 4.46
N GLU A 143 -20.21 -23.80 5.76
CA GLU A 143 -19.90 -22.53 6.45
C GLU A 143 -18.60 -21.92 5.95
N VAL A 144 -17.61 -22.76 5.61
CA VAL A 144 -16.35 -22.30 5.04
C VAL A 144 -16.56 -21.70 3.65
N TYR A 145 -17.38 -22.30 2.78
CA TYR A 145 -17.68 -21.70 1.47
C TYR A 145 -18.42 -20.36 1.59
N LEU A 146 -19.42 -20.26 2.46
CA LEU A 146 -20.17 -19.01 2.66
C LEU A 146 -19.27 -17.90 3.23
N THR A 147 -18.44 -18.23 4.22
CA THR A 147 -17.51 -17.29 4.84
C THR A 147 -16.40 -16.90 3.86
N LEU A 148 -15.86 -17.82 3.07
CA LEU A 148 -14.86 -17.52 2.04
C LEU A 148 -15.42 -16.63 0.93
N LEU A 149 -16.65 -16.90 0.49
CA LEU A 149 -17.31 -16.15 -0.57
C LEU A 149 -17.58 -14.70 -0.14
N THR A 150 -18.07 -14.48 1.08
CA THR A 150 -18.45 -13.14 1.55
C THR A 150 -17.29 -12.34 2.12
N SER A 151 -16.34 -12.97 2.83
CA SER A 151 -15.30 -12.24 3.58
C SER A 151 -14.02 -11.95 2.79
N ARG A 152 -13.74 -12.70 1.72
CA ARG A 152 -12.48 -12.57 0.97
C ARG A 152 -12.67 -12.56 -0.54
N LEU A 153 -13.50 -13.45 -1.10
CA LEU A 153 -13.66 -13.56 -2.56
C LEU A 153 -14.44 -12.39 -3.15
N LEU A 154 -15.60 -12.05 -2.58
CA LEU A 154 -16.41 -10.90 -3.01
C LEU A 154 -15.65 -9.56 -2.87
N PRO A 155 -15.01 -9.25 -1.72
CA PRO A 155 -14.14 -8.07 -1.63
C PRO A 155 -13.00 -8.10 -2.64
N GLY A 156 -12.37 -9.25 -2.87
CA GLY A 156 -11.32 -9.42 -3.87
C GLY A 156 -11.79 -9.09 -5.30
N LEU A 157 -12.98 -9.55 -5.69
CA LEU A 157 -13.56 -9.23 -7.00
C LEU A 157 -13.91 -7.74 -7.14
N ILE A 158 -14.47 -7.14 -6.09
CA ILE A 158 -14.76 -5.70 -6.07
C ILE A 158 -13.45 -4.92 -6.23
N LEU A 159 -12.40 -5.27 -5.48
CA LEU A 159 -11.08 -4.65 -5.58
C LEU A 159 -10.47 -4.84 -6.97
N LEU A 160 -10.66 -5.99 -7.60
CA LEU A 160 -10.17 -6.25 -8.96
C LEU A 160 -10.87 -5.36 -9.99
N ALA A 161 -12.19 -5.21 -9.89
CA ALA A 161 -12.96 -4.31 -10.75
C ALA A 161 -12.52 -2.84 -10.57
N LEU A 162 -12.33 -2.40 -9.31
CA LEU A 162 -11.81 -1.08 -9.00
C LEU A 162 -10.38 -0.87 -9.51
N ALA A 163 -9.51 -1.88 -9.38
CA ALA A 163 -8.16 -1.84 -9.90
C ALA A 163 -8.15 -1.68 -11.43
N ALA A 164 -8.98 -2.45 -12.14
CA ALA A 164 -9.13 -2.34 -13.59
C ALA A 164 -9.65 -0.96 -14.01
N GLY A 165 -10.62 -0.41 -13.27
CA GLY A 165 -11.12 0.95 -13.49
C GLY A 165 -10.04 2.01 -13.28
N ALA A 166 -9.30 1.94 -12.16
CA ALA A 166 -8.21 2.87 -11.86
C ALA A 166 -7.08 2.79 -12.90
N PHE A 167 -6.67 1.57 -13.30
CA PHE A 167 -5.69 1.38 -14.38
C PHE A 167 -6.19 1.92 -15.72
N GLY A 168 -7.44 1.63 -16.08
CA GLY A 168 -8.04 2.10 -17.32
C GLY A 168 -8.08 3.62 -17.38
N LEU A 169 -8.52 4.27 -16.30
CA LEU A 169 -8.54 5.73 -16.20
C LEU A 169 -7.12 6.33 -16.21
N GLY A 170 -6.17 5.71 -15.51
CA GLY A 170 -4.78 6.16 -15.49
C GLY A 170 -4.11 6.06 -16.86
N LEU A 171 -4.33 4.95 -17.58
CA LEU A 171 -3.83 4.80 -18.95
C LEU A 171 -4.54 5.75 -19.92
N LEU A 172 -5.84 5.99 -19.74
CA LEU A 172 -6.60 6.92 -20.57
C LEU A 172 -6.05 8.34 -20.44
N GLU A 173 -5.76 8.80 -19.21
CA GLU A 173 -5.18 10.13 -18.97
C GLU A 173 -3.81 10.27 -19.66
N ILE A 174 -2.95 9.25 -19.55
CA ILE A 174 -1.60 9.28 -20.13
C ILE A 174 -1.63 9.22 -21.67
N THR A 175 -2.53 8.41 -22.25
CA THR A 175 -2.57 8.17 -23.70
C THR A 175 -3.46 9.15 -24.45
N SER A 176 -4.50 9.70 -23.81
CA SER A 176 -5.50 10.57 -24.42
C SER A 176 -6.07 11.57 -23.39
N PRO A 177 -5.28 12.59 -22.98
CA PRO A 177 -5.69 13.58 -21.96
C PRO A 177 -7.03 14.26 -22.30
N GLN A 178 -7.25 14.60 -23.57
CA GLN A 178 -8.48 15.27 -24.02
C GLN A 178 -9.74 14.45 -23.76
N ALA A 179 -9.67 13.12 -23.90
CA ALA A 179 -10.80 12.24 -23.62
C ALA A 179 -11.06 12.11 -22.12
N PHE A 180 -10.00 12.10 -21.31
CA PHE A 180 -10.10 12.09 -19.86
C PHE A 180 -10.74 13.38 -19.31
N ASP A 181 -10.36 14.54 -19.85
CA ASP A 181 -10.95 15.83 -19.46
C ASP A 181 -12.44 15.91 -19.79
N GLN A 182 -12.87 15.39 -20.95
CA GLN A 182 -14.28 15.33 -21.34
C GLN A 182 -15.13 14.45 -20.41
N MET A 183 -14.54 13.46 -19.75
CA MET A 183 -15.22 12.61 -18.76
C MET A 183 -15.31 13.26 -17.37
N GLY A 184 -14.80 14.49 -17.21
CA GLY A 184 -14.78 15.20 -15.93
C GLY A 184 -13.46 15.07 -15.17
N GLY A 185 -12.39 14.57 -15.80
CA GLY A 185 -11.06 14.44 -15.20
C GLY A 185 -10.49 15.76 -14.66
N GLY A 186 -10.72 16.87 -15.37
CA GLY A 186 -10.30 18.21 -14.96
C GLY A 186 -11.09 18.82 -13.79
N PHE A 187 -12.11 18.14 -13.27
CA PHE A 187 -12.92 18.67 -12.16
C PHE A 187 -12.09 18.93 -10.89
N LEU A 188 -11.11 18.07 -10.60
CA LEU A 188 -10.22 18.24 -9.45
C LEU A 188 -9.32 19.47 -9.62
N GLU A 189 -8.89 19.78 -10.84
CA GLU A 189 -8.13 21.00 -11.11
C GLU A 189 -8.98 22.25 -10.86
N VAL A 190 -10.27 22.24 -11.22
CA VAL A 190 -11.18 23.36 -10.95
C VAL A 190 -11.42 23.56 -9.44
N LEU A 191 -11.49 22.48 -8.66
CA LEU A 191 -11.71 22.55 -7.22
C LEU A 191 -10.49 22.98 -6.40
N PHE A 192 -9.29 22.58 -6.81
CA PHE A 192 -8.07 22.72 -6.01
C PHE A 192 -6.99 23.61 -6.67
N GLY A 193 -7.18 24.02 -7.93
CA GLY A 193 -6.24 24.85 -8.69
C GLY A 193 -6.48 26.36 -8.60
N GLY A 194 -7.50 26.80 -7.84
CA GLY A 194 -7.82 28.21 -7.56
C GLY A 194 -6.94 28.84 -6.49
#